data_AF-A0A7J6U6N8-F1
#
_entry.id   AF-A0A7J6U6N8-F1
#
_cell.length_a   1.000
_cell.length_b   1.000
_cell.length_c   1.000
_cell.angle_alpha   90.00
_cell.angle_beta   90.00
_cell.angle_gamma   90.00
#
_symmetry.space_group_name_H-M   'P 1'
#
loop_
_entity.id
_entity.type
_entity.pdbx_description
1 polymer ?
#
loop_
_entity_poly.entity_id
_entity_poly.type
_entity_poly.pdbx_seq_one_letter_code
_entity_poly.pdbx_strand_id
1 'polypeptide(L)'
;MAPEMLQLAHEQGVPVTILSAGIGNIIEYILKGYDALFLDNAAIVSNIMQFDADTERLVSFRGPQIHCLTKKSALTDYIVHDQRRKERHNVICLGDLIADVDFIDSVPELHTSIAIGFLADSPESSPEAKELLEHYLDYYDIVVTGDGSMDVVLAVLQAVAGGSSSQ
;
A
#
# COMPACT_ATOMS: atom_id res chain seq x y z
N MET A 1 13.29 -2.58 8.02
CA MET A 1 11.91 -2.63 8.56
C MET A 1 10.83 -2.86 7.49
N ALA A 2 10.81 -2.11 6.37
CA ALA A 2 9.92 -2.43 5.24
C ALA A 2 10.17 -3.83 4.61
N PRO A 3 11.43 -4.27 4.41
CA PRO A 3 11.73 -5.64 3.96
C PRO A 3 11.13 -6.73 4.85
N GLU A 4 11.25 -6.59 6.16
CA GLU A 4 10.82 -7.55 7.18
C GLU A 4 9.29 -7.69 7.19
N MET A 5 8.57 -6.58 7.00
CA MET A 5 7.12 -6.61 6.84
C MET A 5 6.71 -7.37 5.58
N LEU A 6 7.37 -7.12 4.44
CA LEU A 6 7.08 -7.83 3.19
C LEU A 6 7.40 -9.33 3.28
N GLN A 7 8.53 -9.68 3.93
CA GLN A 7 8.92 -11.06 4.20
C GLN A 7 7.90 -11.76 5.10
N LEU A 8 7.50 -11.14 6.21
CA LEU A 8 6.51 -11.71 7.12
C LEU A 8 5.15 -11.89 6.42
N ALA A 9 4.71 -10.90 5.62
CA ALA A 9 3.47 -11.02 4.86
C ALA A 9 3.53 -12.21 3.90
N HIS A 10 4.67 -12.44 3.25
CA HIS A 10 4.89 -13.58 2.37
C HIS A 10 4.88 -14.91 3.13
N GLU A 11 5.60 -15.01 4.25
CA GLU A 11 5.61 -16.21 5.11
C GLU A 11 4.21 -16.60 5.61
N GLN A 12 3.38 -15.59 5.90
CA GLN A 12 1.98 -15.77 6.32
C GLN A 12 0.99 -15.93 5.14
N GLY A 13 1.48 -15.92 3.90
CA GLY A 13 0.65 -16.02 2.69
C GLY A 13 -0.31 -14.84 2.50
N VAL A 14 -0.10 -13.72 3.19
CA VAL A 14 -0.89 -12.49 3.11
C VAL A 14 -0.62 -11.81 1.78
N PRO A 15 -1.63 -11.61 0.92
CA PRO A 15 -1.43 -10.90 -0.33
C PRO A 15 -1.10 -9.43 -0.07
N VAL A 16 -0.10 -8.91 -0.79
CA VAL A 16 0.31 -7.49 -0.74
C VAL A 16 -0.02 -6.85 -2.08
N THR A 17 -0.62 -5.66 -2.05
CA THR A 17 -0.87 -4.86 -3.25
C THR A 17 -0.21 -3.50 -3.08
N ILE A 18 0.74 -3.18 -3.96
CA ILE A 18 1.42 -1.89 -4.02
C ILE A 18 0.68 -1.03 -5.04
N LEU A 19 -0.17 -0.14 -4.54
CA LEU A 19 -0.90 0.83 -5.34
C LEU A 19 -0.09 2.13 -5.45
N SER A 20 0.27 2.55 -6.66
CA SER A 20 1.07 3.76 -6.84
C SER A 20 0.66 4.56 -8.07
N ALA A 21 0.56 5.88 -7.91
CA ALA A 21 0.44 6.84 -9.00
C ALA A 21 1.78 7.10 -9.72
N GLY A 22 2.88 6.47 -9.27
CA GLY A 22 4.20 6.54 -9.90
C GLY A 22 4.34 5.63 -11.12
N ILE A 23 5.58 5.22 -11.39
CA ILE A 23 5.95 4.35 -12.52
C ILE A 23 6.22 2.94 -12.01
N GLY A 24 5.35 1.98 -12.34
CA GLY A 24 5.41 0.64 -11.78
C GLY A 24 6.66 -0.16 -12.14
N ASN A 25 7.21 0.02 -13.35
CA ASN A 25 8.46 -0.67 -13.74
C ASN A 25 9.65 -0.26 -12.85
N ILE A 26 9.68 1.00 -12.39
CA ILE A 26 10.73 1.49 -11.49
C ILE A 26 10.55 0.89 -10.10
N ILE A 27 9.31 0.82 -9.60
CA ILE A 27 8.98 0.17 -8.32
C ILE A 27 9.41 -1.31 -8.37
N GLU A 28 9.02 -2.02 -9.43
CA GLU A 28 9.39 -3.42 -9.63
C GLU A 28 10.91 -3.61 -9.70
N TYR A 29 11.61 -2.74 -10.43
CA TYR A 29 13.07 -2.77 -10.51
C TYR A 29 13.72 -2.59 -9.14
N ILE A 30 13.25 -1.62 -8.35
CA ILE A 30 13.77 -1.38 -6.99
C ILE A 30 13.50 -2.59 -6.09
N LEU A 31 12.29 -3.14 -6.08
CA LEU A 31 11.94 -4.29 -5.23
C LEU A 31 12.69 -5.56 -5.61
N LYS A 32 12.95 -5.77 -6.91
CA LYS A 32 13.80 -6.88 -7.37
C LYS A 32 15.26 -6.68 -6.98
N GLY A 33 15.75 -5.43 -7.00
CA GLY A 33 17.12 -5.09 -6.63
C GLY A 33 17.40 -5.11 -5.14
N TYR A 34 16.41 -4.76 -4.31
CA TYR A 34 16.51 -4.73 -2.86
C TYR A 34 16.17 -6.12 -2.30
N ASP A 35 17.17 -6.97 -2.09
CA ASP A 35 17.06 -8.33 -1.52
C ASP A 35 15.94 -9.20 -2.13
N ALA A 36 15.61 -8.99 -3.41
CA ALA A 36 14.55 -9.70 -4.13
C ALA A 36 13.17 -9.67 -3.41
N LEU A 37 12.81 -8.53 -2.81
CA LEU A 37 11.56 -8.31 -2.08
C LEU A 37 10.30 -8.26 -2.97
N PHE A 38 10.43 -8.44 -4.29
CA PHE A 38 9.28 -8.67 -5.16
C PHE A 38 8.87 -10.15 -5.12
N LEU A 39 8.13 -10.50 -4.07
CA LEU A 39 7.68 -11.84 -3.72
C LEU A 39 6.36 -12.21 -4.42
N ASP A 40 6.02 -13.50 -4.49
CA ASP A 40 4.89 -14.00 -5.28
C ASP A 40 3.49 -13.64 -4.72
N ASN A 41 3.45 -13.17 -3.48
CA ASN A 41 2.26 -12.64 -2.81
C ASN A 41 2.03 -11.16 -3.11
N ALA A 42 3.02 -10.47 -3.69
CA ALA A 42 2.95 -9.05 -4.01
C ALA A 42 2.42 -8.82 -5.44
N ALA A 43 1.69 -7.73 -5.62
CA ALA A 43 1.28 -7.22 -6.91
C ALA A 43 1.48 -5.70 -6.98
N ILE A 44 1.76 -5.18 -8.18
CA ILE A 44 1.92 -3.74 -8.42
C ILE A 44 0.76 -3.26 -9.29
N VAL A 45 0.02 -2.28 -8.79
CA VAL A 45 -1.03 -1.56 -9.53
C VAL A 45 -0.55 -0.12 -9.72
N SER A 46 -0.01 0.18 -10.90
CA SER A 46 0.65 1.47 -11.18
C SER A 46 0.71 1.75 -12.69
N ASN A 47 1.30 2.89 -13.06
CA ASN A 47 1.50 3.24 -14.48
C ASN A 47 2.66 2.40 -15.04
N ILE A 48 2.35 1.42 -15.88
CA ILE A 48 3.35 0.53 -16.49
C ILE A 48 3.78 1.07 -17.86
N MET A 49 5.06 1.37 -18.01
CA MET A 49 5.68 1.78 -19.27
C MET A 49 5.55 0.70 -20.34
N GLN A 50 5.18 1.12 -21.55
CA GLN A 50 5.19 0.30 -22.76
C GLN A 50 6.30 0.78 -23.68
N PHE A 51 7.18 -0.14 -24.05
CA PHE A 51 8.30 0.11 -24.94
C PHE A 51 7.99 -0.47 -26.32
N ASP A 52 8.37 0.27 -27.35
CA ASP A 52 8.37 -0.22 -28.71
C ASP A 52 9.43 -1.32 -28.87
N ALA A 53 9.05 -2.46 -29.44
CA ALA A 53 9.89 -3.66 -29.49
C ALA A 53 11.11 -3.51 -30.40
N ASP A 54 11.03 -2.68 -31.44
CA ASP A 54 12.10 -2.51 -32.42
C ASP A 54 13.08 -1.41 -32.03
N THR A 55 12.58 -0.33 -31.42
CA THR A 55 13.37 0.86 -31.08
C THR A 55 13.76 0.95 -29.61
N GLU A 56 13.19 0.11 -28.75
CA GLU A 56 13.33 0.14 -27.28
C GLU A 56 12.95 1.48 -26.64
N ARG A 57 12.21 2.33 -27.36
CA ARG A 57 11.76 3.63 -26.88
C ARG A 57 10.46 3.51 -26.11
N LEU A 58 10.34 4.29 -25.03
CA LEU A 58 9.07 4.46 -24.32
C LEU A 58 8.06 5.13 -25.25
N VAL A 59 6.90 4.49 -25.46
CA VAL A 59 5.84 4.98 -26.35
C VAL A 59 4.54 5.33 -25.63
N SER A 60 4.23 4.65 -24.52
CA SER A 60 2.98 4.86 -23.79
C SER A 60 3.05 4.25 -22.38
N PHE A 61 1.96 4.42 -21.62
CA PHE A 61 1.70 3.68 -20.39
C PHE A 61 0.47 2.78 -20.59
N ARG A 62 0.48 1.59 -19.99
CA ARG A 62 -0.59 0.60 -20.10
C ARG A 62 -1.79 1.01 -19.24
N GLY A 63 -2.97 0.93 -19.84
CA GLY A 63 -4.25 1.12 -19.15
C GLY A 63 -4.56 2.59 -18.82
N PRO A 64 -5.63 2.85 -18.05
CA PRO A 64 -5.95 4.19 -17.58
C PRO A 64 -4.82 4.75 -16.70
N GLN A 65 -4.57 6.05 -16.81
CA GLN A 65 -3.57 6.71 -15.97
C GLN A 65 -4.01 6.72 -14.50
N ILE A 66 -3.13 6.28 -13.62
CA ILE A 66 -3.32 6.32 -12.17
C ILE A 66 -2.65 7.59 -11.64
N HIS A 67 -3.45 8.46 -11.04
CA HIS A 67 -3.00 9.62 -10.25
C HIS A 67 -3.61 9.55 -8.84
N CYS A 68 -3.22 10.48 -7.95
CA CYS A 68 -3.63 10.44 -6.54
C CYS A 68 -5.15 10.29 -6.32
N LEU A 69 -5.98 10.87 -7.19
CA LEU A 69 -7.45 10.83 -7.06
C LEU A 69 -8.12 9.63 -7.76
N THR A 70 -7.38 8.83 -8.55
CA THR A 70 -7.93 7.66 -9.25
C THR A 70 -7.50 6.33 -8.65
N LYS A 71 -6.69 6.36 -7.59
CA LYS A 71 -6.22 5.18 -6.83
C LYS A 71 -7.35 4.23 -6.44
N LYS A 72 -8.45 4.77 -5.86
CA LYS A 72 -9.65 3.98 -5.49
C LYS A 72 -10.19 3.16 -6.66
N SER A 73 -10.41 3.78 -7.81
CA SER A 73 -10.94 3.11 -9.00
C SER A 73 -9.99 2.03 -9.50
N ALA A 74 -8.70 2.35 -9.62
CA ALA A 74 -7.69 1.42 -10.11
C ALA A 74 -7.54 0.18 -9.23
N LEU A 75 -7.55 0.35 -7.90
CA LEU A 75 -7.45 -0.77 -6.98
C LEU A 75 -8.74 -1.60 -6.91
N THR A 76 -9.90 -0.95 -6.97
CA THR A 76 -11.19 -1.66 -6.99
C THR A 76 -11.31 -2.55 -8.22
N ASP A 77 -10.99 -2.02 -9.41
CA ASP A 77 -10.95 -2.79 -10.66
C ASP A 77 -10.00 -3.99 -10.55
N TYR A 78 -8.80 -3.77 -10.02
CA TYR A 78 -7.81 -4.82 -9.81
C TYR A 78 -8.31 -5.94 -8.88
N ILE A 79 -8.88 -5.61 -7.71
CA ILE A 79 -9.35 -6.58 -6.72
C ILE A 79 -10.51 -7.43 -7.27
N VAL A 80 -11.42 -6.83 -8.04
CA VAL A 80 -12.56 -7.55 -8.65
C VAL A 80 -12.09 -8.68 -9.58
N HIS A 81 -10.92 -8.50 -10.22
CA HIS A 81 -10.33 -9.45 -11.14
C HIS A 81 -9.29 -10.39 -10.50
N ASP A 82 -8.97 -10.22 -9.21
CA ASP A 82 -8.02 -11.06 -8.48
C ASP A 82 -8.70 -11.87 -7.36
N GLN A 83 -8.96 -13.16 -7.61
CA GLN A 83 -9.66 -14.03 -6.65
C GLN A 83 -8.95 -14.12 -5.30
N ARG A 84 -7.60 -14.16 -5.29
CA ARG A 84 -6.81 -14.27 -4.06
C ARG A 84 -7.02 -13.06 -3.14
N ARG A 85 -7.22 -11.87 -3.70
CA ARG A 85 -7.49 -10.64 -2.92
C ARG A 85 -8.98 -10.47 -2.66
N LYS A 86 -9.85 -10.91 -3.56
CA LYS A 86 -11.31 -10.85 -3.41
C LYS A 86 -11.83 -11.66 -2.21
N GLU A 87 -11.16 -12.75 -1.86
CA GLU A 87 -11.48 -13.60 -0.69
C GLU A 87 -10.94 -13.04 0.64
N ARG A 88 -10.32 -11.86 0.65
CA ARG A 88 -9.77 -11.23 1.86
C ARG A 88 -10.70 -10.15 2.37
N HIS A 89 -11.24 -10.38 3.56
CA HIS A 89 -12.20 -9.50 4.23
C HIS A 89 -11.59 -8.66 5.35
N ASN A 90 -10.29 -8.82 5.61
CA ASN A 90 -9.55 -8.03 6.59
C ASN A 90 -8.41 -7.29 5.87
N VAL A 91 -8.29 -5.98 6.10
CA VAL A 91 -7.36 -5.12 5.35
C VAL A 91 -6.50 -4.29 6.29
N ILE A 92 -5.19 -4.31 6.06
CA ILE A 92 -4.26 -3.31 6.58
C ILE A 92 -3.97 -2.35 5.43
N CYS A 93 -4.36 -1.09 5.57
CA CYS A 93 -4.16 -0.06 4.57
C CYS A 93 -3.07 0.91 5.01
N LEU A 94 -2.11 1.17 4.12
CA LEU A 94 -0.98 2.06 4.36
C LEU A 94 -1.00 3.17 3.31
N GLY A 95 -0.83 4.42 3.72
CA GLY A 95 -0.85 5.55 2.81
C GLY A 95 -0.21 6.79 3.40
N ASP A 96 0.21 7.70 2.52
CA ASP A 96 0.71 9.02 2.88
C ASP A 96 -0.27 10.12 2.52
N LEU A 97 -1.28 9.82 1.69
CA LEU A 97 -2.35 10.74 1.32
C LEU A 97 -3.69 10.22 1.84
N ILE A 98 -4.61 11.10 2.21
CA ILE A 98 -5.98 10.70 2.58
C ILE A 98 -6.65 9.84 1.49
N ALA A 99 -6.41 10.17 0.21
CA ALA A 99 -6.96 9.42 -0.91
C ALA A 99 -6.50 7.95 -0.99
N ASP A 100 -5.49 7.55 -0.21
CA ASP A 100 -4.96 6.18 -0.21
C ASP A 100 -5.84 5.21 0.58
N VAL A 101 -6.63 5.69 1.54
CA VAL A 101 -7.55 4.87 2.34
C VAL A 101 -8.96 4.78 1.77
N ASP A 102 -9.30 5.64 0.80
CA ASP A 102 -10.64 5.74 0.20
C ASP A 102 -11.15 4.43 -0.44
N PHE A 103 -10.25 3.49 -0.76
CA PHE A 103 -10.63 2.20 -1.35
C PHE A 103 -11.18 1.19 -0.34
N ILE A 104 -10.94 1.38 0.96
CA ILE A 104 -11.36 0.42 2.01
C ILE A 104 -12.87 0.15 1.89
N ASP A 105 -13.66 1.20 1.66
CA ASP A 105 -15.12 1.10 1.45
C ASP A 105 -15.53 0.28 0.21
N SER A 106 -14.60 0.00 -0.69
CA SER A 106 -14.83 -0.76 -1.94
C SER A 106 -14.39 -2.22 -1.82
N VAL A 107 -13.89 -2.65 -0.66
CA VAL A 107 -13.50 -4.04 -0.40
C VAL A 107 -14.77 -4.89 -0.20
N PRO A 108 -14.96 -5.96 -0.99
CA PRO A 108 -16.12 -6.84 -0.85
C PRO A 108 -16.18 -7.52 0.52
N GLU A 109 -17.35 -7.47 1.16
CA GLU A 109 -17.60 -8.14 2.44
C GLU A 109 -16.55 -7.81 3.51
N LEU A 110 -16.12 -6.54 3.59
CA LEU A 110 -15.15 -6.08 4.58
C LEU A 110 -15.65 -6.39 6.01
N HIS A 111 -14.86 -7.17 6.76
CA HIS A 111 -15.09 -7.47 8.17
C HIS A 111 -14.36 -6.49 9.08
N THR A 112 -13.09 -6.21 8.80
CA THR A 112 -12.25 -5.34 9.62
C THR A 112 -11.18 -4.66 8.78
N SER A 113 -10.88 -3.40 9.09
CA SER A 113 -9.76 -2.67 8.51
C SER A 113 -8.94 -1.99 9.59
N ILE A 114 -7.67 -1.75 9.30
CA ILE A 114 -6.84 -0.79 10.02
C ILE A 114 -6.11 0.09 9.00
N ALA A 115 -6.26 1.40 9.14
CA ALA A 115 -5.63 2.41 8.31
C ALA A 115 -4.45 3.05 9.06
N ILE A 116 -3.26 2.97 8.48
CA ILE A 116 -2.03 3.53 9.04
C ILE A 116 -1.49 4.59 8.06
N GLY A 117 -1.50 5.84 8.50
CA GLY A 117 -1.10 7.00 7.72
C GLY A 117 0.32 7.45 8.04
N PHE A 118 1.07 7.85 7.03
CA PHE A 118 2.41 8.42 7.16
C PHE A 118 2.35 9.91 6.84
N LEU A 119 2.41 10.75 7.87
CA LEU A 119 2.43 12.20 7.73
C LEU A 119 3.87 12.69 7.87
N ALA A 120 4.46 13.18 6.78
CA ALA A 120 5.86 13.62 6.78
C ALA A 120 6.13 14.78 7.75
N ASP A 121 5.14 15.64 7.99
CA ASP A 121 5.26 16.75 8.92
C ASP A 121 5.09 16.28 10.38
N SER A 122 5.90 16.83 11.28
CA SER A 122 5.69 16.63 12.73
C SER A 122 4.70 17.70 13.24
N PRO A 123 3.76 17.34 14.12
CA PRO A 123 2.76 18.28 14.63
C PRO A 123 3.37 19.41 15.47
N GLU A 124 4.62 19.26 15.93
CA GLU A 124 5.38 20.30 16.61
C GLU A 124 6.03 21.32 15.66
N SER A 125 6.08 21.03 14.36
CA SER A 125 6.79 21.86 13.37
C SER A 125 6.07 23.17 13.04
N SER A 126 4.72 23.17 13.00
CA SER A 126 3.92 24.38 12.81
C SER A 126 2.46 24.17 13.26
N PRO A 127 1.69 25.26 13.46
CA PRO A 127 0.24 25.16 13.66
C PRO A 127 -0.49 24.43 12.52
N GLU A 128 -0.09 24.66 11.27
CA GLU A 128 -0.66 24.00 10.10
C GLU A 128 -0.38 22.49 10.09
N ALA A 129 0.83 22.07 10.51
CA ALA A 129 1.16 20.65 10.64
C ALA A 129 0.30 19.96 11.71
N LYS A 130 -0.03 20.66 12.79
CA LYS A 130 -0.94 20.16 13.81
C LYS A 130 -2.38 20.02 13.29
N GLU A 131 -2.89 21.03 12.57
CA GLU A 131 -4.21 20.96 11.93
C GLU A 131 -4.28 19.83 10.89
N LEU A 132 -3.19 19.63 10.15
CA LEU A 132 -3.07 18.53 9.20
C LEU A 132 -3.10 17.16 9.89
N LEU A 133 -2.41 17.01 11.03
CA LEU A 133 -2.51 15.79 11.83
C LEU A 133 -3.94 15.54 12.32
N GLU A 134 -4.62 16.56 12.83
CA GLU A 134 -6.02 16.45 13.26
C GLU A 134 -6.89 15.97 12.10
N HIS A 135 -6.67 16.48 10.89
CA HIS A 135 -7.35 16.02 9.69
C HIS A 135 -7.01 14.57 9.30
N TYR A 136 -5.74 14.13 9.44
CA TYR A 136 -5.36 12.74 9.15
C TYR A 136 -6.02 11.76 10.11
N LEU A 137 -6.19 12.14 11.38
CA LEU A 137 -6.85 11.31 12.39
C LEU A 137 -8.35 11.09 12.13
N ASP A 138 -8.98 11.86 11.23
CA ASP A 138 -10.33 11.60 10.74
C ASP A 138 -10.41 10.39 9.78
N TYR A 139 -9.29 10.02 9.14
CA TYR A 139 -9.23 9.00 8.08
C TYR A 139 -8.35 7.80 8.43
N TYR A 140 -7.39 7.97 9.33
CA TYR A 140 -6.41 6.97 9.72
C TYR A 140 -6.58 6.59 11.20
N ASP A 141 -6.59 5.29 11.48
CA ASP A 141 -6.63 4.77 12.86
C ASP A 141 -5.32 5.06 13.61
N ILE A 142 -4.21 5.07 12.88
CA ILE A 142 -2.87 5.36 13.39
C ILE A 142 -2.19 6.33 12.43
N VAL A 143 -1.60 7.41 12.94
CA VAL A 143 -0.77 8.33 12.16
C VAL A 143 0.65 8.31 12.67
N VAL A 144 1.59 8.00 11.79
CA VAL A 144 3.04 8.07 12.00
C VAL A 144 3.53 9.39 11.46
N THR A 145 4.02 10.26 12.34
CA THR A 145 4.43 11.64 11.99
C THR A 145 5.94 11.76 11.83
N GLY A 146 6.41 12.67 10.97
CA GLY A 146 7.84 12.88 10.73
C GLY A 146 8.48 11.80 9.85
N ASP A 147 9.78 11.55 10.06
CA ASP A 147 10.53 10.43 9.45
C ASP A 147 10.33 9.13 10.24
N GLY A 148 9.07 8.78 10.50
CA GLY A 148 8.72 7.61 11.31
C GLY A 148 8.91 6.29 10.56
N SER A 149 9.14 5.21 11.31
CA SER A 149 9.45 3.89 10.77
C SER A 149 8.22 3.04 10.43
N MET A 150 8.45 1.92 9.73
CA MET A 150 7.45 0.87 9.48
C MET A 150 7.19 -0.05 10.70
N ASP A 151 7.74 0.26 11.87
CA ASP A 151 7.68 -0.64 13.03
C ASP A 151 6.25 -0.89 13.51
N VAL A 152 5.40 0.14 13.46
CA VAL A 152 3.99 -0.02 13.84
C VAL A 152 3.27 -0.98 12.89
N VAL A 153 3.58 -0.92 11.59
CA VAL A 153 3.01 -1.82 10.59
C VAL A 153 3.46 -3.25 10.86
N LEU A 154 4.76 -3.43 11.12
CA LEU A 154 5.32 -4.74 11.44
C LEU A 154 4.70 -5.31 12.73
N ALA A 155 4.56 -4.50 13.78
CA ALA A 155 3.98 -4.91 15.05
C ALA A 155 2.50 -5.32 14.90
N VAL A 156 1.71 -4.56 14.13
CA VAL A 156 0.32 -4.91 13.82
C VAL A 156 0.27 -6.25 13.06
N LEU A 157 1.09 -6.42 12.03
CA LEU A 157 1.12 -7.65 11.25
C LEU A 157 1.54 -8.86 12.11
N GLN A 158 2.55 -8.69 12.98
CA GLN A 158 2.98 -9.71 13.93
C GLN A 158 1.89 -10.09 14.94
N ALA A 159 1.17 -9.10 15.48
CA ALA A 159 0.09 -9.35 16.43
C ALA A 159 -1.05 -10.17 15.78
N VAL A 160 -1.39 -9.87 14.54
CA VAL A 160 -2.42 -10.60 13.80
C VAL A 160 -1.94 -11.99 13.37
N ALA A 161 -0.68 -12.12 12.93
CA ALA A 161 -0.09 -13.41 12.55
C ALA A 161 0.16 -14.34 13.76
N GLY A 162 0.49 -13.78 14.92
CA GLY A 162 0.84 -14.49 16.15
C GLY A 162 -0.36 -14.94 17.01
N GLY A 163 -1.59 -14.73 16.54
CA GLY A 163 -2.84 -15.12 17.23
C GLY A 163 -3.08 -16.64 17.40
N SER A 164 -2.08 -17.47 17.09
CA SER A 164 -2.06 -18.91 17.41
C SER A 164 -0.86 -19.27 18.29
N SER A 165 -0.55 -18.43 19.29
CA SER A 165 0.15 -18.89 20.48
C SER A 165 -0.88 -19.59 21.39
N SER A 166 -0.93 -20.91 21.24
CA SER A 166 -1.64 -21.85 22.10
C SER A 166 -1.48 -21.47 23.59
N GLN A 167 -2.60 -21.35 24.30
CA GLN A 167 -2.66 -21.56 25.75
C GLN A 167 -2.37 -23.01 26.10
#